data_AF-A0A940P504-F1
#
_entry.id   AF-A0A940P504-F1
#
_cell.length_a   1.000
_cell.length_b   1.000
_cell.length_c   1.000
_cell.angle_alpha   90.00
_cell.angle_beta   90.00
_cell.angle_gamma   90.00
#
_symmetry.space_group_name_H-M   'P 1'
#
loop_
_entity.id
_entity.type
_entity.pdbx_description
1 polymer ?
#
loop_
_entity_poly.entity_id
_entity_poly.type
_entity_poly.pdbx_seq_one_letter_code
_entity_poly.pdbx_strand_id
1 'polypeptide(L)'
;WNDSTANLAMIAGHPRYATRVHEWSVPVKVQDLAQSGDYIGACAVQGRRVYGHKVLRATAIRSVFAPGSLTVTLAASDEGKTIATVTAGNTGTTYAYKLNPSSRATFDETSSAYDGTSLTSGTTKISVSEGDVLEIVNLSSSKVKAVAYVTVTASDIGS
;
A
#
# COMPACT_ATOMS: atom_id res chain seq x y z
N TRP A 1 0.15 6.43 -17.10
CA TRP A 1 -0.33 5.62 -15.97
C TRP A 1 -1.74 6.08 -15.69
N ASN A 2 -2.71 5.21 -15.92
CA ASN A 2 -4.14 5.47 -15.75
C ASN A 2 -4.69 4.20 -15.10
N ASP A 3 -4.83 4.24 -13.79
CA ASP A 3 -5.46 3.21 -13.00
C ASP A 3 -6.24 3.95 -11.89
N SER A 4 -7.54 3.70 -11.82
CA SER A 4 -8.48 4.34 -10.90
C SER A 4 -8.67 3.58 -9.60
N THR A 5 -7.85 2.56 -9.34
CA THR A 5 -7.93 1.73 -8.13
C THR A 5 -7.58 2.55 -6.88
N ALA A 6 -8.58 2.75 -6.00
CA ALA A 6 -8.40 3.38 -4.71
C ALA A 6 -7.42 2.58 -3.82
N ASN A 7 -6.68 3.28 -2.95
CA ASN A 7 -5.69 2.74 -2.01
C ASN A 7 -4.42 2.13 -2.64
N LEU A 8 -4.14 2.35 -3.93
CA LEU A 8 -2.85 1.99 -4.52
C LEU A 8 -1.70 2.87 -3.99
N ALA A 9 -0.94 2.36 -3.02
CA ALA A 9 0.26 3.02 -2.50
C ALA A 9 1.52 2.61 -3.31
N MET A 10 2.10 3.55 -4.07
CA MET A 10 3.36 3.31 -4.77
C MET A 10 4.57 3.69 -3.90
N ILE A 11 5.18 2.70 -3.24
CA ILE A 11 6.45 2.90 -2.52
C ILE A 11 7.61 2.74 -3.53
N ALA A 12 8.09 3.86 -4.07
CA ALA A 12 9.29 3.90 -4.91
C ALA A 12 10.57 3.93 -4.06
N GLY A 13 10.96 2.77 -3.51
CA GLY A 13 12.19 2.59 -2.73
C GLY A 13 13.44 2.37 -3.59
N HIS A 14 14.63 2.67 -3.05
CA HIS A 14 15.90 2.63 -3.79
C HIS A 14 16.98 1.73 -3.17
N PRO A 15 17.70 0.91 -3.99
CA PRO A 15 19.09 0.56 -3.69
C PRO A 15 20.13 1.41 -4.47
N ARG A 16 20.11 1.37 -5.81
CA ARG A 16 20.70 2.31 -6.81
C ARG A 16 20.31 1.86 -8.24
N TYR A 17 20.14 2.70 -9.27
CA TYR A 17 19.15 3.80 -9.40
C TYR A 17 17.97 3.35 -10.30
N ALA A 18 16.79 3.98 -10.25
CA ALA A 18 15.59 3.60 -11.03
C ALA A 18 15.07 4.76 -11.89
N THR A 19 15.72 5.01 -13.02
CA THR A 19 15.42 6.16 -13.89
C THR A 19 14.40 5.80 -14.97
N ARG A 20 13.44 6.69 -15.21
CA ARG A 20 12.53 6.67 -16.38
C ARG A 20 13.35 6.96 -17.64
N VAL A 21 13.38 6.03 -18.59
CA VAL A 21 14.08 6.21 -19.87
C VAL A 21 13.06 6.28 -21.01
N HIS A 22 13.36 7.15 -21.98
CA HIS A 22 12.69 7.18 -23.28
C HIS A 22 13.45 6.25 -24.23
N GLU A 23 12.91 5.07 -24.50
CA GLU A 23 13.51 4.09 -25.41
C GLU A 23 13.06 4.34 -26.86
N TRP A 24 13.91 3.99 -27.83
CA TRP A 24 13.54 4.02 -29.25
C TRP A 24 12.71 2.78 -29.59
N SER A 25 11.54 2.96 -30.20
CA SER A 25 10.63 1.83 -30.53
C SER A 25 11.08 1.00 -31.74
N VAL A 26 12.08 1.49 -32.49
CA VAL A 26 12.67 0.86 -33.67
C VAL A 26 14.18 1.07 -33.57
N PRO A 27 15.03 0.09 -33.94
CA PRO A 27 16.47 0.27 -33.95
C PRO A 27 16.89 1.54 -34.69
N VAL A 28 17.73 2.35 -34.06
CA VAL A 28 18.31 3.54 -34.68
C VAL A 28 19.23 3.09 -35.80
N LYS A 29 18.92 3.49 -37.04
CA LYS A 29 19.79 3.28 -38.20
C LYS A 29 20.29 4.61 -38.76
N VAL A 30 21.52 4.59 -39.25
CA VAL A 30 22.04 5.63 -40.13
C VAL A 30 21.45 5.37 -41.51
N GLN A 31 20.71 6.34 -42.05
CA GLN A 31 20.20 6.32 -43.41
C GLN A 31 21.08 7.24 -44.26
N ASP A 32 21.67 6.67 -45.31
CA ASP A 32 22.39 7.45 -46.32
C ASP A 32 21.42 8.38 -47.07
N LEU A 33 21.83 9.64 -47.27
CA LEU A 33 21.10 10.65 -48.03
C LEU A 33 21.69 10.90 -49.42
N ALA A 34 22.68 10.11 -49.88
CA ALA A 34 23.35 10.28 -51.18
C ALA A 34 22.44 10.29 -52.43
N GLN A 35 21.14 10.01 -52.29
CA GLN A 35 20.13 10.16 -53.35
C GLN A 35 19.46 11.55 -53.39
N SER A 36 19.77 12.45 -52.44
CA SER A 36 19.31 13.84 -52.42
C SER A 36 20.38 14.77 -53.00
N GLY A 37 20.02 15.49 -54.08
CA GLY A 37 20.91 16.47 -54.72
C GLY A 37 21.28 17.67 -53.85
N ASP A 38 20.54 17.90 -52.75
CA ASP A 38 20.73 19.03 -51.85
C ASP A 38 21.76 18.77 -50.73
N TYR A 39 22.07 17.49 -50.44
CA TYR A 39 22.85 17.08 -49.26
C TYR A 39 23.93 16.03 -49.58
N ILE A 40 24.82 16.35 -50.51
CA ILE A 40 25.94 15.49 -50.93
C ILE A 40 26.84 15.15 -49.73
N GLY A 41 27.01 13.86 -49.44
CA GLY A 41 27.86 13.36 -48.34
C GLY A 41 27.22 13.41 -46.95
N ALA A 42 25.93 13.74 -46.84
CA ALA A 42 25.21 13.72 -45.57
C ALA A 42 24.58 12.35 -45.25
N CYS A 43 24.35 12.09 -43.97
CA CYS A 43 23.52 10.98 -43.51
C CYS A 43 22.50 11.45 -42.46
N ALA A 44 21.30 10.86 -42.47
CA ALA A 44 20.27 11.13 -41.46
C ALA A 44 20.18 9.98 -40.45
N VAL A 45 20.11 10.32 -39.16
CA VAL A 45 19.73 9.38 -38.12
C VAL A 45 18.20 9.34 -38.05
N GLN A 46 17.58 8.30 -38.62
CA GLN A 46 16.13 8.13 -38.58
C GLN A 46 15.70 7.18 -37.46
N GLY A 47 14.75 7.63 -36.64
CA GLY A 47 14.12 6.82 -35.60
C GLY A 47 12.81 7.44 -35.12
N ARG A 48 11.81 6.60 -34.81
CA ARG A 48 10.53 7.05 -34.26
C ARG A 48 10.60 7.11 -32.73
N ARG A 49 10.67 8.33 -32.17
CA ARG A 49 10.43 8.54 -30.74
C ARG A 49 8.96 8.21 -30.42
N VAL A 50 8.75 7.16 -29.65
CA VAL A 50 7.46 6.88 -28.99
C VAL A 50 7.65 7.20 -27.52
N TYR A 51 6.70 7.90 -26.89
CA TYR A 51 6.74 8.23 -25.47
C TYR A 51 6.39 7.02 -24.57
N GLY A 52 6.85 5.83 -24.95
CA GLY A 52 6.80 4.63 -24.11
C GLY A 52 7.83 4.76 -23.00
N HIS A 53 7.37 4.83 -21.76
CA HIS A 53 8.25 4.95 -20.60
C HIS A 53 8.63 3.58 -20.08
N LYS A 54 9.90 3.21 -20.23
CA LYS A 54 10.46 1.99 -19.70
C LYS A 54 11.20 2.30 -18.40
N VAL A 55 11.02 1.42 -17.41
CA VAL A 55 11.77 1.47 -16.15
C VAL A 55 12.88 0.44 -16.24
N LEU A 56 14.13 0.87 -16.07
CA LEU A 56 15.32 0.02 -16.22
C LEU A 56 15.36 -1.21 -15.29
N ARG A 57 14.60 -1.18 -14.18
CA ARG A 57 14.41 -2.30 -13.23
C ARG A 57 12.99 -2.35 -12.70
N ALA A 58 12.06 -2.92 -13.46
CA ALA A 58 10.66 -3.06 -13.05
C ALA A 58 10.48 -3.79 -11.70
N THR A 59 11.34 -4.76 -11.37
CA THR A 59 11.33 -5.50 -10.09
C THR A 59 11.60 -4.66 -8.85
N ALA A 60 12.14 -3.45 -9.00
CA ALA A 60 12.30 -2.48 -7.91
C ALA A 60 10.99 -1.71 -7.61
N ILE A 61 10.02 -1.73 -8.53
CA ILE A 61 8.69 -1.16 -8.33
C ILE A 61 7.74 -2.31 -7.98
N ARG A 62 7.45 -2.47 -6.69
CA ARG A 62 6.41 -3.39 -6.22
C ARG A 62 5.14 -2.59 -5.96
N SER A 63 4.10 -2.85 -6.74
CA SER A 63 2.74 -2.47 -6.38
C SER A 63 2.34 -3.28 -5.15
N VAL A 64 2.29 -2.64 -3.98
CA VAL A 64 1.80 -3.27 -2.75
C VAL A 64 0.38 -2.78 -2.52
N PHE A 65 -0.57 -3.70 -2.54
CA PHE A 65 -1.92 -3.42 -2.09
C PHE A 65 -1.89 -3.40 -0.56
N ALA A 66 -1.98 -2.21 0.03
CA ALA A 66 -2.11 -2.01 1.46
C ALA A 66 -3.60 -1.88 1.83
N PRO A 67 -4.03 -2.34 3.02
CA PRO A 67 -5.34 -1.95 3.55
C PRO A 67 -5.45 -0.43 3.66
N GLY A 68 -6.67 0.10 3.54
CA GLY A 68 -6.95 1.49 3.91
C GLY A 68 -6.70 1.75 5.40
N SER A 69 -6.65 3.02 5.79
CA SER A 69 -6.49 3.40 7.21
C SER A 69 -7.84 3.46 7.93
N LEU A 70 -7.95 2.85 9.11
CA LEU A 70 -9.00 3.12 10.07
C LEU A 70 -8.60 4.24 11.03
N THR A 71 -9.56 5.05 11.46
CA THR A 71 -9.41 5.93 12.63
C THR A 71 -10.00 5.22 13.84
N VAL A 72 -9.22 5.09 14.91
CA VAL A 72 -9.61 4.40 16.14
C VAL A 72 -9.22 5.26 17.35
N THR A 73 -10.10 5.31 18.35
CA THR A 73 -9.82 5.84 19.69
C THR A 73 -9.89 4.71 20.71
N LEU A 74 -8.95 4.70 21.65
CA LEU A 74 -9.01 3.84 22.84
C LEU A 74 -9.66 4.58 24.01
N ALA A 75 -10.16 3.82 24.98
CA ALA A 75 -10.69 4.34 26.23
C ALA A 75 -10.56 3.29 27.35
N ALA A 76 -10.23 3.74 28.56
CA ALA A 76 -10.19 2.91 29.75
C ALA A 76 -11.52 2.19 30.01
N SER A 77 -11.44 0.95 30.51
CA SER A 77 -12.60 0.11 30.82
C SER A 77 -12.47 -0.49 32.22
N ASP A 78 -12.71 -1.80 32.39
CA ASP A 78 -12.36 -2.52 33.62
C ASP A 78 -10.83 -2.52 33.84
N GLU A 79 -10.40 -2.77 35.09
CA GLU A 79 -9.00 -3.04 35.47
C GLU A 79 -8.26 -3.89 34.42
N GLY A 80 -7.15 -3.35 33.90
CA GLY A 80 -6.29 -4.01 32.91
C GLY A 80 -6.90 -4.12 31.50
N LYS A 81 -7.97 -3.38 31.18
CA LYS A 81 -8.65 -3.45 29.88
C LYS A 81 -8.88 -2.09 29.23
N THR A 82 -8.87 -2.10 27.89
CA THR A 82 -9.28 -0.98 27.03
C THR A 82 -10.51 -1.35 26.20
N ILE A 83 -11.24 -0.35 25.70
CA ILE A 83 -12.24 -0.47 24.63
C ILE A 83 -11.73 0.30 23.41
N ALA A 84 -11.74 -0.35 22.25
CA ALA A 84 -11.43 0.29 20.97
C ALA A 84 -12.70 0.71 20.23
N THR A 85 -12.76 1.98 19.80
CA THR A 85 -13.86 2.54 19.01
C THR A 85 -13.36 2.97 17.64
N VAL A 86 -13.83 2.31 16.59
CA VAL A 86 -13.59 2.70 15.20
C VAL A 86 -14.52 3.87 14.85
N THR A 87 -13.95 4.99 14.41
CA THR A 87 -14.67 6.25 14.16
C THR A 87 -14.72 6.65 12.69
N ALA A 88 -13.79 6.17 11.85
CA ALA A 88 -13.78 6.41 10.40
C ALA A 88 -12.94 5.38 9.62
N GLY A 89 -13.05 5.41 8.29
CA GLY A 89 -12.23 4.62 7.36
C GLY A 89 -12.74 3.21 7.05
N ASN A 90 -13.83 2.79 7.69
CA ASN A 90 -14.43 1.47 7.55
C ASN A 90 -15.37 1.37 6.34
N THR A 91 -15.40 0.21 5.67
CA THR A 91 -16.33 -0.13 4.57
C THR A 91 -17.45 -1.10 5.02
N GLY A 92 -17.61 -1.25 6.33
CA GLY A 92 -18.57 -2.14 6.99
C GLY A 92 -18.40 -2.09 8.51
N THR A 93 -19.15 -2.91 9.25
CA THR A 93 -19.14 -2.90 10.73
C THR A 93 -18.53 -4.16 11.35
N THR A 94 -18.03 -5.10 10.55
CA THR A 94 -17.31 -6.28 11.04
C THR A 94 -15.85 -5.94 11.28
N TYR A 95 -15.37 -6.22 12.49
CA TYR A 95 -13.98 -5.97 12.88
C TYR A 95 -13.39 -7.18 13.62
N ALA A 96 -12.08 -7.30 13.55
CA ALA A 96 -11.30 -8.25 14.35
C ALA A 96 -9.98 -7.60 14.77
N TYR A 97 -9.37 -8.08 15.85
CA TYR A 97 -8.13 -7.54 16.39
C TYR A 97 -7.09 -8.61 16.70
N LYS A 98 -5.83 -8.17 16.73
CA LYS A 98 -4.69 -8.91 17.28
C LYS A 98 -3.89 -7.98 18.19
N LEU A 99 -3.42 -8.52 19.32
CA LEU A 99 -2.50 -7.86 20.22
C LEU A 99 -1.07 -8.25 19.83
N ASN A 100 -0.18 -7.27 19.67
CA ASN A 100 1.24 -7.47 19.36
C ASN A 100 1.53 -8.48 18.22
N PRO A 101 0.86 -8.41 17.06
CA PRO A 101 1.04 -9.39 16.00
C PRO A 101 2.45 -9.33 15.41
N SER A 102 3.07 -10.51 15.25
CA SER A 102 4.41 -10.68 14.69
C SER A 102 4.49 -10.48 13.17
N SER A 103 3.34 -10.39 12.49
CA SER A 103 3.20 -10.08 11.07
C SER A 103 1.98 -9.19 10.89
N ARG A 104 2.07 -8.23 9.96
CA ARG A 104 1.05 -7.20 9.75
C ARG A 104 -0.05 -7.69 8.82
N ALA A 105 -1.29 -7.30 9.09
CA ALA A 105 -2.44 -7.60 8.25
C ALA A 105 -2.23 -7.09 6.81
N THR A 106 -2.53 -7.94 5.83
CA THR A 106 -2.38 -7.65 4.41
C THR A 106 -3.72 -7.35 3.73
N PHE A 107 -3.71 -6.60 2.62
CA PHE A 107 -4.95 -6.33 1.89
C PHE A 107 -5.52 -7.61 1.30
N ASP A 108 -6.85 -7.76 1.37
CA ASP A 108 -7.61 -8.91 0.86
C ASP A 108 -7.31 -10.25 1.56
N GLU A 109 -6.55 -10.24 2.64
CA GLU A 109 -6.35 -11.37 3.55
C GLU A 109 -7.70 -11.86 4.09
N THR A 110 -7.96 -13.16 3.99
CA THR A 110 -9.23 -13.74 4.46
C THR A 110 -9.31 -13.70 5.98
N SER A 111 -10.51 -13.54 6.54
CA SER A 111 -10.73 -13.57 8.00
C SER A 111 -10.15 -14.80 8.69
N SER A 112 -10.13 -15.96 8.01
CA SER A 112 -9.56 -17.22 8.51
C SER A 112 -8.03 -17.28 8.45
N ALA A 113 -7.40 -16.50 7.57
CA ALA A 113 -5.93 -16.35 7.54
C ALA A 113 -5.48 -15.29 8.54
N TYR A 114 -6.26 -14.20 8.64
CA TYR A 114 -6.05 -13.17 9.65
C TYR A 114 -6.21 -13.71 11.07
N ASP A 115 -7.10 -14.68 11.32
CA ASP A 115 -7.21 -15.43 12.58
C ASP A 115 -7.16 -14.53 13.83
N GLY A 116 -7.99 -13.47 13.80
CA GLY A 116 -8.06 -12.45 14.85
C GLY A 116 -9.32 -12.58 15.70
N THR A 117 -9.29 -12.03 16.91
CA THR A 117 -10.43 -12.05 17.82
C THR A 117 -11.49 -11.04 17.36
N SER A 118 -12.77 -11.44 17.33
CA SER A 118 -13.87 -10.54 16.94
C SER A 118 -13.92 -9.27 17.80
N LEU A 119 -14.11 -8.12 17.16
CA LEU A 119 -14.25 -6.82 17.80
C LEU A 119 -15.63 -6.22 17.50
N THR A 120 -16.37 -5.89 18.56
CA THR A 120 -17.53 -4.99 18.49
C THR A 120 -17.08 -3.59 18.91
N SER A 121 -17.02 -2.68 17.93
CA SER A 121 -16.57 -1.30 18.14
C SER A 121 -17.28 -0.64 19.33
N GLY A 122 -16.52 0.00 20.22
CA GLY A 122 -17.04 0.73 21.38
C GLY A 122 -17.61 -0.12 22.51
N THR A 123 -17.50 -1.46 22.46
CA THR A 123 -18.08 -2.34 23.50
C THR A 123 -17.20 -3.53 23.88
N THR A 124 -16.42 -4.10 22.97
CA THR A 124 -15.49 -5.19 23.31
C THR A 124 -14.38 -4.68 24.23
N LYS A 125 -14.31 -5.26 25.44
CA LYS A 125 -13.22 -5.03 26.39
C LYS A 125 -12.05 -5.94 26.06
N ILE A 126 -10.86 -5.37 25.93
CA ILE A 126 -9.64 -6.05 25.49
C ILE A 126 -8.62 -5.95 26.62
N SER A 127 -8.11 -7.08 27.10
CA SER A 127 -7.01 -7.11 28.06
C SER A 127 -5.72 -6.61 27.41
N VAL A 128 -5.07 -5.62 28.01
CA VAL A 128 -3.89 -4.92 27.45
C VAL A 128 -2.94 -4.46 28.55
N SER A 129 -1.69 -4.23 28.20
CA SER A 129 -0.67 -3.54 28.99
C SER A 129 -0.20 -2.26 28.30
N GLU A 130 0.42 -1.34 29.04
CA GLU A 130 1.02 -0.14 28.45
C GLU A 130 2.15 -0.53 27.48
N GLY A 131 2.17 0.12 26.31
CA GLY A 131 3.11 -0.17 25.23
C GLY A 131 2.66 -1.26 24.25
N ASP A 132 1.57 -1.98 24.53
CA ASP A 132 1.00 -2.94 23.58
C ASP A 132 0.55 -2.26 22.30
N VAL A 133 0.72 -2.94 21.16
CA VAL A 133 0.21 -2.51 19.85
C VAL A 133 -1.00 -3.35 19.47
N LEU A 134 -2.15 -2.69 19.44
CA LEU A 134 -3.40 -3.27 18.97
C LEU A 134 -3.54 -3.06 17.46
N GLU A 135 -3.52 -4.15 16.70
CA GLU A 135 -3.87 -4.19 15.28
C GLU A 135 -5.38 -4.48 15.16
N ILE A 136 -6.13 -3.58 14.50
CA ILE A 136 -7.57 -3.74 14.29
C ILE A 136 -7.84 -3.69 12.79
N VAL A 137 -8.48 -4.73 12.25
CA VAL A 137 -8.90 -4.79 10.85
C VAL A 137 -10.40 -4.59 10.70
N ASN A 138 -10.80 -3.93 9.62
CA ASN A 138 -12.17 -3.94 9.12
C ASN A 138 -12.29 -5.01 8.02
N LEU A 139 -13.21 -5.93 8.25
CA LEU A 139 -13.51 -7.04 7.36
C LEU A 139 -14.74 -6.68 6.51
N SER A 140 -14.62 -6.83 5.19
CA SER A 140 -15.76 -6.76 4.27
C SER A 140 -15.68 -7.94 3.30
N SER A 141 -16.81 -8.63 3.08
CA SER A 141 -16.86 -9.93 2.39
C SER A 141 -15.82 -10.93 2.92
N SER A 142 -15.68 -11.00 4.25
CA SER A 142 -14.72 -11.86 4.96
C SER A 142 -13.25 -11.63 4.58
N LYS A 143 -12.88 -10.41 4.16
CA LYS A 143 -11.52 -10.02 3.80
C LYS A 143 -11.11 -8.68 4.42
N VAL A 144 -9.83 -8.53 4.75
CA VAL A 144 -9.25 -7.28 5.28
C VAL A 144 -9.28 -6.18 4.24
N LYS A 145 -9.95 -5.06 4.54
CA LYS A 145 -10.02 -3.86 3.67
C LYS A 145 -9.34 -2.64 4.24
N ALA A 146 -9.39 -2.45 5.55
CA ALA A 146 -8.73 -1.37 6.25
C ALA A 146 -8.17 -1.83 7.60
N VAL A 147 -7.16 -1.14 8.11
CA VAL A 147 -6.46 -1.46 9.36
C VAL A 147 -6.12 -0.20 10.17
N ALA A 148 -6.10 -0.33 11.49
CA ALA A 148 -5.46 0.62 12.40
C ALA A 148 -4.41 -0.09 13.25
N TYR A 149 -3.40 0.67 13.64
CA TYR A 149 -2.39 0.30 14.64
C TYR A 149 -2.44 1.34 15.73
N VAL A 150 -2.81 0.95 16.95
CA VAL A 150 -2.86 1.87 18.09
C VAL A 150 -1.97 1.33 19.19
N THR A 151 -1.06 2.16 19.69
CA THR A 151 -0.25 1.83 20.87
C THR A 151 -1.06 2.22 22.11
N VAL A 152 -1.19 1.29 23.05
CA VAL A 152 -1.89 1.50 24.32
C VAL A 152 -1.00 2.32 25.25
N THR A 153 -1.53 3.43 25.77
CA THR A 153 -0.89 4.24 26.83
C THR A 153 -1.53 3.93 28.19
N ALA A 154 -0.87 4.27 29.30
CA ALA A 154 -1.46 4.08 30.63
C ALA A 154 -2.87 4.69 30.80
N SER A 155 -3.17 5.81 30.13
CA SER A 155 -4.50 6.44 30.17
C SER A 155 -5.61 5.69 29.41
N ASP A 156 -5.24 4.73 28.56
CA ASP A 156 -6.20 3.93 27.77
C ASP A 156 -6.67 2.67 28.51
N ILE A 157 -6.12 2.40 29.70
CA ILE A 157 -6.33 1.17 30.48
C ILE A 157 -7.19 1.49 31.69
N GLY A 158 -8.18 0.65 31.98
CA GLY A 158 -8.92 0.72 33.23
C GLY A 158 -8.02 0.49 34.45
N SER A 159 -8.20 1.35 35.45
CA SER A 159 -7.61 1.25 36.80
C SER A 159 -8.40 0.34 37.71
#